data_AF-A0A7I8E489-F1
#
_entry.id   AF-A0A7I8E489-F1
#
_cell.length_a   1.000
_cell.length_b   1.000
_cell.length_c   1.000
_cell.angle_alpha   90.00
_cell.angle_beta   90.00
_cell.angle_gamma   90.00
#
_symmetry.space_group_name_H-M   'P 1'
#
loop_
_entity.id
_entity.type
_entity.pdbx_description
1 polymer ?
#
loop_
_entity_poly.entity_id
_entity_poly.type
_entity_poly.pdbx_seq_one_letter_code
_entity_poly.pdbx_strand_id
1 'polypeptide(L)'
;MKGLFIKDFSYIKESKLLFLFLVLFGFGSSYFYKKPTFVLGYFSVFPGIILMSTISYDSINHGFTSLFTLPIKKEDYLKQKYSLGILLGLLFLFLAICISSIGYYRIQQSFHFLNSDFLQGCLLTLMFSYFVIAIITPVGVYFEAQRSQLAMIIVFGGIFLFVALIYFLTKFIGFDLETIIDSLIENHLSMVTLATVIFTFICNIISYHISLKLLNKKEY
;
A
#
# COMPACT_ATOMS: atom_id res chain seq x y z
N MET A 1 22.54 -7.78 -3.84
CA MET A 1 21.07 -7.59 -3.78
C MET A 1 20.26 -8.89 -3.87
N LYS A 2 20.62 -9.90 -4.70
CA LYS A 2 19.84 -11.14 -4.82
C LYS A 2 19.58 -11.87 -3.49
N GLY A 3 20.57 -11.91 -2.59
CA GLY A 3 20.40 -12.53 -1.25
C GLY A 3 19.32 -11.88 -0.37
N LEU A 4 19.20 -10.55 -0.41
CA LEU A 4 18.15 -9.81 0.32
C LEU A 4 16.75 -10.18 -0.19
N PHE A 5 16.58 -10.30 -1.51
CA PHE A 5 15.32 -10.76 -2.09
C PHE A 5 14.98 -12.19 -1.69
N ILE A 6 15.94 -13.12 -1.74
CA ILE A 6 15.71 -14.53 -1.36
C ILE A 6 15.27 -14.62 0.10
N LYS A 7 15.91 -13.87 1.00
CA LYS A 7 15.51 -13.76 2.40
C LYS A 7 14.07 -13.25 2.53
N ASP A 8 13.74 -12.11 1.92
CA ASP A 8 12.41 -11.52 2.03
C ASP A 8 11.32 -12.42 1.43
N PHE A 9 11.57 -13.09 0.29
CA PHE A 9 10.65 -14.09 -0.26
C PHE A 9 10.45 -15.30 0.64
N SER A 10 11.50 -15.73 1.35
CA SER A 10 11.40 -16.85 2.29
C SER A 10 10.51 -16.48 3.47
N TYR A 11 10.63 -15.27 4.00
CA TYR A 11 9.74 -14.75 5.04
C TYR A 11 8.29 -14.60 4.54
N ILE A 12 8.09 -14.02 3.36
CA ILE A 12 6.75 -13.89 2.75
C ILE A 12 6.11 -15.28 2.56
N LYS A 13 6.90 -16.30 2.22
CA LYS A 13 6.43 -17.69 2.11
C LYS A 13 5.98 -18.29 3.45
N GLU A 14 6.42 -17.78 4.60
CA GLU A 14 5.89 -18.20 5.90
C GLU A 14 4.51 -17.57 6.18
N SER A 15 4.22 -16.41 5.60
CA SER A 15 2.94 -15.70 5.74
C SER A 15 1.78 -16.26 4.88
N LYS A 16 1.84 -17.55 4.48
CA LYS A 16 0.82 -18.21 3.61
C LYS A 16 -0.61 -18.10 4.15
N LEU A 17 -0.79 -18.18 5.47
CA LEU A 17 -2.12 -18.07 6.08
C LEU A 17 -2.75 -16.70 5.87
N LEU A 18 -1.93 -15.63 5.94
CA LEU A 18 -2.38 -14.27 5.62
C LEU A 18 -2.85 -14.17 4.17
N PHE A 19 -2.06 -14.68 3.22
CA PHE A 19 -2.45 -14.71 1.80
C PHE A 19 -3.75 -15.49 1.57
N LEU A 20 -3.88 -16.69 2.18
CA LEU A 20 -5.08 -17.51 2.06
C LEU A 20 -6.31 -16.78 2.59
N PHE A 21 -6.21 -16.20 3.79
CA PHE A 21 -7.29 -15.43 4.40
C PHE A 21 -7.71 -14.25 3.52
N LEU A 22 -6.74 -13.53 2.94
CA LEU A 22 -7.01 -12.39 2.07
C LEU A 22 -7.74 -12.80 0.80
N VAL A 23 -7.32 -13.87 0.15
CA VAL A 23 -8.00 -14.35 -1.06
C VAL A 23 -9.42 -14.81 -0.75
N LEU A 24 -9.62 -15.54 0.36
CA LEU A 24 -10.94 -16.00 0.79
C LEU A 24 -11.87 -14.83 1.13
N PHE A 25 -11.36 -13.83 1.85
CA PHE A 25 -12.11 -12.63 2.21
C PHE A 25 -12.46 -11.78 0.97
N GLY A 26 -11.53 -11.66 0.02
CA GLY A 26 -11.75 -10.99 -1.26
C GLY A 26 -12.80 -11.68 -2.09
N PHE A 27 -12.71 -13.00 -2.19
CA PHE A 27 -13.71 -13.80 -2.87
C PHE A 27 -15.08 -13.66 -2.20
N GLY A 28 -15.13 -13.74 -0.86
CA GLY A 28 -16.38 -13.59 -0.12
C GLY A 28 -17.04 -12.21 -0.30
N SER A 29 -16.26 -11.13 -0.21
CA SER A 29 -16.75 -9.76 -0.43
C SER A 29 -17.22 -9.52 -1.87
N SER A 30 -16.47 -10.02 -2.86
CA SER A 30 -16.83 -9.93 -4.28
C SER A 30 -18.09 -10.75 -4.59
N TYR A 31 -18.14 -12.01 -4.12
CA TYR A 31 -19.13 -13.00 -4.52
C TYR A 31 -20.45 -12.92 -3.73
N PHE A 32 -20.39 -12.80 -2.40
CA PHE A 32 -21.59 -12.75 -1.55
C PHE A 32 -22.17 -11.34 -1.48
N TYR A 33 -21.31 -10.33 -1.25
CA TYR A 33 -21.75 -8.96 -1.05
C TYR A 33 -21.89 -8.15 -2.35
N LYS A 34 -21.53 -8.74 -3.51
CA LYS A 34 -21.61 -8.13 -4.84
C LYS A 34 -20.89 -6.77 -4.92
N LYS A 35 -19.80 -6.59 -4.17
CA LYS A 35 -19.00 -5.36 -4.13
C LYS A 35 -17.56 -5.62 -4.62
N PRO A 36 -17.36 -5.82 -5.94
CA PRO A 36 -16.02 -6.09 -6.48
C PRO A 36 -15.07 -4.89 -6.37
N THR A 37 -15.57 -3.65 -6.31
CA THR A 37 -14.76 -2.44 -6.08
C THR A 37 -14.06 -2.43 -4.71
N PHE A 38 -14.71 -3.01 -3.69
CA PHE A 38 -14.13 -3.11 -2.36
C PHE A 38 -12.83 -3.94 -2.37
N VAL A 39 -12.76 -4.95 -3.23
CA VAL A 39 -11.58 -5.81 -3.40
C VAL A 39 -10.37 -4.99 -3.81
N LEU A 40 -10.52 -4.14 -4.82
CA LEU A 40 -9.45 -3.25 -5.28
C LEU A 40 -8.97 -2.31 -4.18
N GLY A 41 -9.92 -1.77 -3.40
CA GLY A 41 -9.62 -0.88 -2.27
C GLY A 41 -8.80 -1.56 -1.18
N TYR A 42 -9.23 -2.72 -0.67
CA TYR A 42 -8.52 -3.33 0.45
C TYR A 42 -7.16 -3.91 0.04
N PHE A 43 -7.04 -4.53 -1.15
CA PHE A 43 -5.79 -5.15 -1.61
C PHE A 43 -4.66 -4.13 -1.74
N SER A 44 -4.97 -2.85 -1.95
CA SER A 44 -4.00 -1.77 -2.07
C SER A 44 -3.16 -1.53 -0.80
N VAL A 45 -3.68 -1.85 0.39
CA VAL A 45 -3.00 -1.60 1.68
C VAL A 45 -1.99 -2.71 2.02
N PHE A 46 -2.25 -3.94 1.59
CA PHE A 46 -1.49 -5.13 1.98
C PHE A 46 -0.02 -5.16 1.54
N PRO A 47 0.37 -4.66 0.35
CA PRO A 47 1.77 -4.48 -0.02
C PRO A 47 2.57 -3.73 1.05
N GLY A 48 1.98 -2.67 1.60
CA GLY A 48 2.57 -1.89 2.68
C GLY A 48 2.73 -2.70 3.98
N ILE A 49 1.70 -3.45 4.38
CA ILE A 49 1.74 -4.28 5.60
C ILE A 49 2.83 -5.36 5.50
N ILE A 50 2.95 -6.03 4.36
CA ILE A 50 3.95 -7.08 4.15
C ILE A 50 5.35 -6.47 4.06
N LEU A 51 5.51 -5.34 3.37
CA LEU A 51 6.79 -4.65 3.33
C LEU A 51 7.22 -4.23 4.75
N MET A 52 6.29 -3.73 5.56
CA MET A 52 6.54 -3.38 6.95
C MET A 52 6.97 -4.56 7.80
N SER A 53 6.32 -5.72 7.65
CA SER A 53 6.70 -6.91 8.40
C SER A 53 8.10 -7.39 8.01
N THR A 54 8.51 -7.26 6.74
CA THR A 54 9.90 -7.55 6.35
C THR A 54 10.91 -6.58 6.97
N ILE A 55 10.61 -5.28 7.04
CA ILE A 55 11.50 -4.29 7.66
C ILE A 55 11.56 -4.51 9.17
N SER A 56 10.41 -4.80 9.78
CA SER A 56 10.34 -5.08 11.22
C SER A 56 11.12 -6.34 11.55
N TYR A 57 11.00 -7.40 10.75
CA TYR A 57 11.78 -8.62 10.90
C TYR A 57 13.29 -8.37 10.82
N ASP A 58 13.73 -7.49 9.91
CA ASP A 58 15.14 -7.08 9.79
C ASP A 58 15.65 -6.33 11.02
N SER A 59 14.75 -5.71 11.79
CA SER A 59 15.08 -4.97 13.00
C SER A 59 15.00 -5.80 14.29
N ILE A 60 14.43 -7.01 14.25
CA ILE A 60 14.29 -7.88 15.43
C ILE A 60 15.67 -8.24 15.98
N ASN A 61 15.84 -8.19 17.30
CA ASN A 61 17.07 -8.57 18.01
C ASN A 61 18.33 -7.92 17.43
N HIS A 62 18.26 -6.61 17.12
CA HIS A 62 19.34 -5.86 16.48
C HIS A 62 19.75 -6.41 15.09
N GLY A 63 18.86 -7.05 14.34
CA GLY A 63 19.17 -7.63 13.02
C GLY A 63 19.79 -6.63 12.02
N PHE A 64 19.56 -5.32 12.18
CA PHE A 64 20.25 -4.32 11.38
C PHE A 64 21.76 -4.26 11.63
N THR A 65 22.23 -4.45 12.87
CA THR A 65 23.67 -4.43 13.17
C THR A 65 24.36 -5.60 12.46
N SER A 66 23.79 -6.81 12.53
CA SER A 66 24.32 -8.00 11.85
C SER A 66 24.16 -7.95 10.33
N LEU A 67 23.15 -7.27 9.81
CA LEU A 67 22.95 -7.12 8.37
C LEU A 67 23.94 -6.12 7.75
N PHE A 68 24.35 -5.09 8.50
CA PHE A 68 25.32 -4.09 8.03
C PHE A 68 26.79 -4.43 8.34
N THR A 69 27.08 -5.54 9.02
CA THR A 69 28.44 -6.11 9.01
C THR A 69 28.77 -6.82 7.69
N LEU A 70 27.75 -7.22 6.93
CA LEU A 70 27.92 -7.69 5.56
C LEU A 70 28.31 -6.51 4.65
N PRO A 71 29.00 -6.75 3.51
CA PRO A 71 29.41 -5.70 2.57
C PRO A 71 28.21 -5.17 1.74
N ILE A 72 27.18 -4.68 2.42
CA ILE A 72 25.93 -4.17 1.85
C ILE A 72 25.82 -2.69 2.22
N LYS A 73 25.72 -1.82 1.22
CA LYS A 73 25.49 -0.39 1.45
C LYS A 73 24.05 -0.16 1.94
N LYS A 74 23.90 0.78 2.86
CA LYS A 74 22.61 1.28 3.38
C LYS A 74 21.65 1.71 2.25
N GLU A 75 22.17 2.31 1.18
CA GLU A 75 21.41 2.66 -0.01
C GLU A 75 20.87 1.45 -0.77
N ASP A 76 21.69 0.40 -0.93
CA ASP A 76 21.30 -0.80 -1.66
C ASP A 76 20.23 -1.59 -0.91
N TYR A 77 20.24 -1.54 0.43
CA TYR A 77 19.15 -2.05 1.26
C TYR A 77 17.83 -1.30 0.97
N LEU A 78 17.83 0.03 1.02
CA LEU A 78 16.61 0.81 0.77
C LEU A 78 16.09 0.66 -0.66
N LYS A 79 16.97 0.69 -1.67
CA LYS A 79 16.61 0.41 -3.06
C LYS A 79 15.94 -0.96 -3.20
N GLN A 80 16.44 -1.97 -2.49
CA GLN A 80 15.83 -3.29 -2.49
C GLN A 80 14.43 -3.28 -1.85
N LYS A 81 14.23 -2.60 -0.72
CA LYS A 81 12.90 -2.52 -0.07
C LYS A 81 11.88 -1.79 -0.91
N TYR A 82 12.25 -0.68 -1.55
CA TYR A 82 11.36 0.01 -2.50
C TYR A 82 11.04 -0.86 -3.72
N SER A 83 12.02 -1.57 -4.28
CA SER A 83 11.78 -2.51 -5.38
C SER A 83 10.87 -3.67 -4.97
N LEU A 84 11.02 -4.20 -3.76
CA LEU A 84 10.13 -5.21 -3.19
C LEU A 84 8.71 -4.65 -3.01
N GLY A 85 8.56 -3.42 -2.54
CA GLY A 85 7.27 -2.74 -2.42
C GLY A 85 6.56 -2.58 -3.77
N ILE A 86 7.30 -2.20 -4.81
CA ILE A 86 6.77 -2.09 -6.19
C ILE A 86 6.27 -3.45 -6.68
N LEU A 87 7.07 -4.50 -6.48
CA LEU A 87 6.73 -5.86 -6.90
C LEU A 87 5.53 -6.42 -6.14
N LEU A 88 5.44 -6.17 -4.84
CA LEU A 88 4.25 -6.51 -4.03
C LEU A 88 3.02 -5.72 -4.51
N GLY A 89 3.14 -4.43 -4.78
CA GLY A 89 2.04 -3.62 -5.29
C GLY A 89 1.44 -4.20 -6.58
N LEU A 90 2.30 -4.58 -7.53
CA LEU A 90 1.88 -5.21 -8.78
C LEU A 90 1.24 -6.59 -8.56
N LEU A 91 1.80 -7.41 -7.66
CA LEU A 91 1.27 -8.73 -7.33
C LEU A 91 -0.14 -8.64 -6.72
N PHE A 92 -0.32 -7.74 -5.75
CA PHE A 92 -1.61 -7.56 -5.08
C PHE A 92 -2.65 -6.93 -6.02
N LEU A 93 -2.24 -6.01 -6.90
CA LEU A 93 -3.10 -5.50 -7.96
C LEU A 93 -3.57 -6.63 -8.89
N PHE A 94 -2.66 -7.49 -9.34
CA PHE A 94 -3.00 -8.63 -10.19
C PHE A 94 -4.04 -9.54 -9.53
N LEU A 95 -3.82 -9.90 -8.26
CA LEU A 95 -4.80 -10.69 -7.48
C LEU A 95 -6.15 -9.99 -7.36
N ALA A 96 -6.14 -8.68 -7.10
CA ALA A 96 -7.36 -7.89 -6.98
C ALA A 96 -8.14 -7.83 -8.29
N ILE A 97 -7.46 -7.71 -9.43
CA ILE A 97 -8.08 -7.76 -10.78
C ILE A 97 -8.69 -9.14 -11.02
N CYS A 98 -7.97 -10.23 -10.70
CA CYS A 98 -8.51 -11.59 -10.85
C CYS A 98 -9.78 -11.80 -10.02
N ILE A 99 -9.79 -11.39 -8.76
CA ILE A 99 -10.95 -11.60 -7.86
C ILE A 99 -12.11 -10.66 -8.22
N SER A 100 -11.82 -9.40 -8.57
CA SER A 100 -12.85 -8.43 -8.95
C SER A 100 -13.50 -8.78 -10.28
N SER A 101 -12.73 -9.23 -11.28
CA SER A 101 -13.27 -9.66 -12.59
C SER A 101 -14.25 -10.82 -12.48
N ILE A 102 -13.98 -11.81 -11.61
CA ILE A 102 -14.93 -12.90 -11.30
C ILE A 102 -16.23 -12.33 -10.71
N GLY A 103 -16.13 -11.36 -9.81
CA GLY A 103 -17.29 -10.68 -9.22
C GLY A 103 -18.12 -9.91 -10.25
N TYR A 104 -17.46 -9.12 -11.10
CA TYR A 104 -18.11 -8.34 -12.15
C TYR A 104 -18.78 -9.23 -13.20
N TYR A 105 -18.10 -10.29 -13.65
CA TYR A 105 -18.67 -11.26 -14.59
C TYR A 105 -19.97 -11.87 -14.05
N ARG A 106 -20.02 -12.19 -12.76
CA ARG A 106 -21.23 -12.73 -12.13
C ARG A 106 -22.38 -11.72 -12.08
N ILE A 107 -22.09 -10.44 -11.87
CA ILE A 107 -23.10 -9.37 -11.77
C ILE A 107 -23.66 -9.00 -13.14
N GLN A 108 -22.77 -8.79 -14.12
CA GLN A 108 -23.12 -8.24 -15.44
C GLN A 108 -23.26 -9.32 -16.53
N GLN A 109 -22.94 -10.59 -16.23
CA GLN A 109 -22.96 -11.73 -17.16
C GLN A 109 -22.18 -11.49 -18.46
N SER A 110 -21.28 -10.50 -18.48
CA SER A 110 -20.51 -10.07 -19.63
C SER A 110 -19.24 -9.35 -19.17
N PHE A 111 -18.26 -9.25 -20.07
CA PHE A 111 -17.01 -8.52 -19.84
C PHE A 111 -17.12 -7.01 -20.12
N HIS A 112 -18.34 -6.47 -20.22
CA HIS A 112 -18.58 -5.03 -20.48
C HIS A 112 -18.13 -4.13 -19.31
N PHE A 113 -17.67 -4.70 -18.19
CA PHE A 113 -17.05 -3.94 -17.11
C PHE A 113 -15.62 -3.47 -17.43
N LEU A 114 -14.94 -4.05 -18.44
CA LEU A 114 -13.59 -3.68 -18.87
C LEU A 114 -13.60 -2.36 -19.67
N ASN A 115 -14.01 -1.29 -19.01
CA ASN A 115 -14.00 0.07 -19.57
C ASN A 115 -12.74 0.84 -19.15
N SER A 116 -12.52 2.00 -19.79
CA SER A 116 -11.47 2.95 -19.42
C SER A 116 -11.47 3.27 -17.92
N ASP A 117 -12.66 3.38 -17.33
CA ASP A 117 -12.84 3.81 -15.95
C ASP A 117 -12.41 2.73 -14.97
N PHE A 118 -12.63 1.45 -15.33
CA PHE A 118 -12.13 0.32 -14.55
C PHE A 118 -10.60 0.29 -14.55
N LEU A 119 -9.98 0.53 -15.72
CA LEU A 119 -8.52 0.54 -15.85
C LEU A 119 -7.88 1.72 -15.11
N GLN A 120 -8.53 2.90 -15.16
CA GLN A 120 -8.14 4.07 -14.36
C GLN A 120 -8.33 3.82 -12.86
N GLY A 121 -9.40 3.12 -12.45
CA GLY A 121 -9.60 2.67 -11.07
C GLY A 121 -8.50 1.73 -10.58
N CYS A 122 -8.07 0.77 -11.41
CA CYS A 122 -6.93 -0.11 -11.11
C CYS A 122 -5.62 0.67 -10.99
N LEU A 123 -5.42 1.70 -11.80
CA LEU A 123 -4.24 2.55 -11.71
C LEU A 123 -4.26 3.40 -10.42
N LEU A 124 -5.41 3.96 -10.05
CA LEU A 124 -5.59 4.68 -8.79
C LEU A 124 -5.31 3.80 -7.56
N THR A 125 -5.77 2.53 -7.58
CA THR A 125 -5.51 1.61 -6.47
C THR A 125 -4.03 1.23 -6.37
N LEU A 126 -3.34 1.10 -7.50
CA LEU A 126 -1.89 0.93 -7.54
C LEU A 126 -1.16 2.15 -6.95
N MET A 127 -1.54 3.37 -7.38
CA MET A 127 -0.94 4.60 -6.86
C MET A 127 -1.15 4.73 -5.36
N PHE A 128 -2.34 4.41 -4.86
CA PHE A 128 -2.62 4.39 -3.43
C PHE A 128 -1.73 3.37 -2.68
N SER A 129 -1.49 2.19 -3.25
CA SER A 129 -0.57 1.22 -2.63
C SER A 129 0.86 1.77 -2.49
N TYR A 130 1.34 2.51 -3.49
CA TYR A 130 2.66 3.14 -3.46
C TYR A 130 2.72 4.34 -2.53
N PHE A 131 1.61 5.05 -2.35
CA PHE A 131 1.48 6.08 -1.33
C PHE A 131 1.61 5.49 0.08
N VAL A 132 0.92 4.37 0.33
CA VAL A 132 1.00 3.66 1.61
C VAL A 132 2.44 3.18 1.88
N ILE A 133 3.13 2.64 0.87
CA ILE A 133 4.54 2.23 0.99
C ILE A 133 5.44 3.44 1.29
N ALA A 134 5.20 4.60 0.69
CA ALA A 134 5.94 5.82 0.96
C ALA A 134 5.80 6.28 2.42
N ILE A 135 4.66 6.07 3.07
CA ILE A 135 4.49 6.40 4.50
C ILE A 135 5.13 5.34 5.39
N ILE A 136 4.95 4.06 5.06
CA ILE A 136 5.37 2.94 5.89
C ILE A 136 6.89 2.79 5.95
N THR A 137 7.58 2.94 4.82
CA THR A 137 9.03 2.75 4.73
C THR A 137 9.84 3.58 5.74
N PRO A 138 9.65 4.91 5.88
CA PRO A 138 10.41 5.71 6.84
C PRO A 138 10.03 5.38 8.28
N VAL A 139 8.77 5.08 8.56
CA VAL A 139 8.29 4.66 9.89
C VAL A 139 8.93 3.33 10.29
N GLY A 140 8.93 2.34 9.39
CA GLY A 140 9.55 1.03 9.60
C GLY A 140 11.06 1.09 9.80
N VAL A 141 11.75 2.00 9.10
CA VAL A 141 13.19 2.19 9.28
C VAL A 141 13.51 2.91 10.60
N TYR A 142 12.65 3.84 11.04
CA TYR A 142 12.86 4.61 12.26
C TYR A 142 12.60 3.80 13.53
N PHE A 143 11.49 3.08 13.61
CA PHE A 143 11.09 2.36 14.81
C PHE A 143 11.59 0.92 14.81
N GLU A 144 12.06 0.44 15.96
CA GLU A 144 12.39 -0.98 16.18
C GLU A 144 11.14 -1.87 16.12
N ALA A 145 11.31 -3.17 15.86
CA ALA A 145 10.26 -4.14 15.53
C ALA A 145 8.95 -4.06 16.35
N GLN A 146 9.03 -3.85 17.67
CA GLN A 146 7.84 -3.76 18.52
C GLN A 146 7.22 -2.36 18.55
N ARG A 147 8.04 -1.32 18.43
CA ARG A 147 7.57 0.09 18.42
C ARG A 147 7.01 0.47 17.05
N SER A 148 7.45 -0.21 16.00
CA SER A 148 7.03 0.04 14.62
C SER A 148 5.56 -0.32 14.40
N GLN A 149 5.07 -1.40 15.01
CA GLN A 149 3.65 -1.80 14.93
C GLN A 149 2.73 -0.81 15.65
N LEU A 150 3.10 -0.36 16.86
CA LEU A 150 2.36 0.66 17.59
C LEU A 150 2.37 2.01 16.86
N ALA A 151 3.51 2.41 16.31
CA ALA A 151 3.62 3.62 15.50
C ALA A 151 2.68 3.60 14.29
N MET A 152 2.49 2.45 13.64
CA MET A 152 1.55 2.33 12.52
C MET A 152 0.09 2.47 12.93
N ILE A 153 -0.30 1.93 14.09
CA ILE A 153 -1.65 2.13 14.62
C ILE A 153 -1.90 3.63 14.86
N ILE A 154 -0.90 4.34 15.38
CA ILE A 154 -0.98 5.78 15.62
C ILE A 154 -1.06 6.56 14.29
N VAL A 155 -0.25 6.19 13.29
CA VAL A 155 -0.25 6.87 11.98
C VAL A 155 -1.57 6.65 11.24
N PHE A 156 -2.03 5.40 11.08
CA PHE A 156 -3.30 5.13 10.41
C PHE A 156 -4.50 5.61 11.22
N GLY A 157 -4.49 5.44 12.54
CA GLY A 157 -5.53 5.97 13.42
C GLY A 157 -5.60 7.50 13.38
N GLY A 158 -4.46 8.18 13.34
CA GLY A 158 -4.37 9.62 13.20
C GLY A 158 -4.91 10.11 11.85
N ILE A 159 -4.56 9.44 10.75
CA ILE A 159 -5.12 9.76 9.42
C ILE A 159 -6.64 9.57 9.43
N PHE A 160 -7.14 8.48 9.99
CA PHE A 160 -8.57 8.21 10.08
C PHE A 160 -9.32 9.29 10.89
N LEU A 161 -8.80 9.65 12.06
CA LEU A 161 -9.37 10.72 12.88
C LEU A 161 -9.35 12.07 12.16
N PHE A 162 -8.26 12.38 11.45
CA PHE A 162 -8.14 13.64 10.72
C PHE A 162 -9.15 13.73 9.57
N VAL A 163 -9.32 12.65 8.79
CA VAL A 163 -10.32 12.58 7.71
C VAL A 163 -11.74 12.68 8.29
N ALA A 164 -12.04 11.97 9.37
CA ALA A 164 -13.33 12.04 10.03
C ALA A 164 -13.64 13.45 10.56
N LEU A 165 -12.63 14.14 11.10
CA LEU A 165 -12.77 15.50 11.61
C LEU A 165 -13.03 16.48 10.48
N ILE A 166 -12.32 16.38 9.35
CA ILE A 166 -12.59 17.20 8.14
C ILE A 166 -14.02 16.96 7.65
N TYR A 167 -14.43 15.70 7.49
CA TYR A 167 -15.78 15.35 7.04
C TYR A 167 -16.86 15.93 7.96
N PHE A 168 -16.65 15.85 9.28
CA PHE A 168 -17.56 16.42 10.26
C PHE A 168 -17.61 17.95 10.13
N LEU A 169 -16.46 18.62 10.05
CA LEU A 169 -16.38 20.08 9.88
C LEU A 169 -17.10 20.56 8.61
N THR A 170 -16.89 19.89 7.47
CA THR A 170 -17.55 20.29 6.22
C THR A 170 -19.05 20.10 6.27
N LYS A 171 -19.52 19.02 6.93
CA LYS A 171 -20.93 18.79 7.17
C LYS A 171 -21.55 19.85 8.08
N PHE A 172 -20.81 20.33 9.08
CA PHE A 172 -21.23 21.45 9.93
C PHE A 172 -21.37 22.77 9.16
N ILE A 173 -20.55 22.98 8.12
CA ILE A 173 -20.58 24.19 7.28
C ILE A 173 -21.65 24.06 6.16
N GLY A 174 -22.26 22.88 5.99
CA GLY A 174 -23.26 22.61 4.95
C GLY A 174 -22.67 22.37 3.55
N PHE A 175 -21.37 22.05 3.47
CA PHE A 175 -20.73 21.63 2.22
C PHE A 175 -20.76 20.11 2.08
N ASP A 176 -21.46 19.62 1.05
CA ASP A 176 -21.49 18.20 0.71
C ASP A 176 -20.22 17.80 -0.07
N LEU A 177 -19.16 17.45 0.66
CA LEU A 177 -17.88 16.98 0.09
C LEU A 177 -18.07 15.85 -0.92
N GLU A 178 -19.02 14.95 -0.69
CA GLU A 178 -19.30 13.80 -1.55
C GLU A 178 -19.68 14.27 -2.96
N THR A 179 -20.59 15.25 -3.07
CA THR A 179 -21.04 15.77 -4.38
C THR A 179 -19.92 16.45 -5.16
N ILE A 180 -19.01 17.14 -4.47
CA ILE A 180 -17.85 17.81 -5.10
C ILE A 180 -16.87 16.76 -5.62
N ILE A 181 -16.58 15.75 -4.81
CA ILE A 181 -15.69 14.65 -5.19
C ILE A 181 -16.28 13.88 -6.37
N ASP A 182 -17.56 13.55 -6.33
CA ASP A 182 -18.24 12.82 -7.41
C ASP A 182 -18.24 13.64 -8.71
N SER A 183 -18.53 14.95 -8.64
CA SER A 183 -18.51 15.82 -9.81
C SER A 183 -17.11 15.97 -10.44
N LEU A 184 -16.05 15.92 -9.63
CA LEU A 184 -14.66 15.95 -10.10
C LEU A 184 -14.25 14.62 -10.74
N ILE A 185 -14.68 13.51 -10.16
CA ILE A 185 -14.38 12.16 -10.65
C ILE A 185 -15.13 11.90 -11.96
N GLU A 186 -16.42 12.26 -12.06
CA GLU A 186 -17.22 12.04 -13.27
C GLU A 186 -16.76 12.88 -14.46
N ASN A 187 -16.41 14.16 -14.24
CA ASN A 187 -16.06 15.06 -15.34
C ASN A 187 -14.57 15.00 -15.74
N HIS A 188 -13.67 14.66 -14.81
CA HIS A 188 -12.22 14.82 -15.00
C HIS A 188 -11.38 13.64 -14.46
N LEU A 189 -11.89 12.41 -14.52
CA LEU A 189 -11.20 11.20 -14.04
C LEU A 189 -9.75 11.07 -14.54
N SER A 190 -9.51 11.37 -15.83
CA SER A 190 -8.18 11.30 -16.44
C SER A 190 -7.19 12.33 -15.88
N MET A 191 -7.66 13.54 -15.56
CA MET A 191 -6.83 14.57 -14.95
C MET A 191 -6.52 14.23 -13.49
N VAL A 192 -7.50 13.72 -12.75
CA VAL A 192 -7.34 13.25 -11.36
C VAL A 192 -6.32 12.12 -11.30
N THR A 193 -6.44 11.12 -12.18
CA THR A 193 -5.49 9.99 -12.22
C THR A 193 -4.06 10.48 -12.50
N LEU A 194 -3.84 11.35 -13.49
CA LEU A 194 -2.51 11.91 -13.76
C LEU A 194 -1.94 12.70 -12.57
N ALA A 195 -2.76 13.53 -11.92
CA ALA A 195 -2.33 14.29 -10.74
C ALA A 195 -1.91 13.35 -9.59
N THR A 196 -2.68 12.28 -9.35
CA THR A 196 -2.33 11.29 -8.31
C THR A 196 -1.04 10.52 -8.62
N VAL A 197 -0.76 10.22 -9.89
CA VAL A 197 0.50 9.57 -10.29
C VAL A 197 1.70 10.47 -9.98
N ILE A 198 1.62 11.75 -10.39
CA ILE A 198 2.69 12.72 -10.14
C ILE A 198 2.90 12.91 -8.63
N PHE A 199 1.80 13.06 -7.88
CA PHE A 199 1.84 13.22 -6.44
C PHE A 199 2.50 12.03 -5.74
N THR A 200 2.09 10.80 -6.06
CA THR A 200 2.66 9.59 -5.42
C THR A 200 4.12 9.37 -5.79
N PHE A 201 4.52 9.72 -7.01
CA PHE A 201 5.93 9.70 -7.42
C PHE A 201 6.78 10.66 -6.57
N ILE A 202 6.32 11.90 -6.38
CA ILE A 202 6.98 12.90 -5.53
C ILE A 202 7.08 12.39 -4.09
N CYS A 203 5.99 11.84 -3.53
CA CYS A 203 5.98 11.28 -2.18
C CYS A 203 7.01 10.15 -1.99
N ASN A 204 7.14 9.25 -2.98
CA ASN A 204 8.11 8.16 -2.90
C ASN A 204 9.56 8.66 -2.95
N ILE A 205 9.86 9.68 -3.75
CA ILE A 205 11.20 10.31 -3.78
C ILE A 205 11.52 10.94 -2.42
N ILE A 206 10.60 11.74 -1.88
CA ILE A 206 10.78 12.39 -0.57
C ILE A 206 10.98 11.33 0.51
N SER A 207 10.18 10.28 0.49
CA SER A 207 10.25 9.20 1.46
C SER A 207 11.57 8.42 1.39
N TYR A 208 12.11 8.20 0.18
CA TYR A 208 13.42 7.58 0.01
C TYR A 208 14.54 8.43 0.65
N HIS A 209 14.52 9.75 0.45
CA HIS A 209 15.51 10.64 1.07
C HIS A 209 15.38 10.70 2.60
N ILE A 210 14.16 10.72 3.13
CA ILE A 210 13.91 10.69 4.58
C ILE A 210 14.42 9.37 5.17
N SER A 211 14.05 8.24 4.58
CA SER A 211 14.47 6.92 5.07
C SER A 211 15.99 6.74 5.04
N LEU A 212 16.67 7.23 4.00
CA LEU A 212 18.14 7.26 3.95
C LEU A 212 18.75 8.08 5.08
N LYS A 213 18.24 9.30 5.31
CA LYS A 213 18.74 10.18 6.37
C LYS A 213 18.55 9.54 7.75
N LEU A 214 17.43 8.85 7.97
CA LEU A 214 17.15 8.14 9.22
C LEU A 214 18.08 6.93 9.41
N LEU A 215 18.32 6.16 8.34
CA LEU A 215 19.21 4.99 8.39
C LEU A 215 20.68 5.39 8.60
N ASN A 216 21.10 6.55 8.07
CA ASN A 216 22.44 7.08 8.26
C ASN A 216 22.65 7.66 9.67
N LYS A 217 21.62 8.24 10.28
CA LYS A 217 21.66 8.72 11.68
C LYS A 217 21.76 7.59 12.70
N LYS A 218 21.32 6.38 12.35
CA LYS A 218 21.54 5.19 13.18
C LYS A 218 22.98 4.72 12.96
N GLU A 219 23.86 5.12 13.86
CA GLU A 219 25.15 4.48 14.05
C GLU A 219 24.88 3.12 14.67
N TYR A 220 25.28 2.08 13.94
CA TYR A 220 25.24 0.68 14.37
C TYR A 220 26.68 0.22 14.60
#